data_AF-A0A1R2BQ52-F1
#
_entry.id   AF-A0A1R2BQ52-F1
#
_cell.length_a   1.000
_cell.length_b   1.000
_cell.length_c   1.000
_cell.angle_alpha   90.00
_cell.angle_beta   90.00
_cell.angle_gamma   90.00
#
_symmetry.space_group_name_H-M   'P 1'
#
loop_
_entity.id
_entity.type
_entity.pdbx_description
1 polymer ?
#
loop_
_entity_poly.entity_id
_entity_poly.type
_entity_poly.pdbx_seq_one_letter_code
_entity_poly.pdbx_strand_id
1 'polypeptide(L)'
;MSCVLDSPSLPISGEANHQIGDCYCYMCTCGNHKCPSNNGYKKSTPNIYHTAYCTAYLKKISSTSSPFIREGQLLHSKQKMDMTTNHRTDFKPTDDLSKLPETNRPKSTSPFKFTSTSTYQSSFPDWKDYSPKINKAPCKSSRYSLKFTGVSSYEKDFTAYKGVRYAVKLSNKSPSIVSGQEWETGKTTHQSSYKPYKVKPFKKYRHESHDVKIIDNCMKNISTYQQFYLPHVSPTRFVTKRQLDKVK
;
A
#
# COMPACT_ATOMS: atom_id res chain seq x y z
N MET A 1 38.77 23.74 -0.84
CA MET A 1 37.60 23.74 0.07
C MET A 1 37.86 22.71 1.15
N SER A 2 38.13 23.14 2.38
CA SER A 2 38.39 22.24 3.51
C SER A 2 37.11 21.51 3.91
N CYS A 3 37.17 20.20 4.13
CA CYS A 3 36.01 19.47 4.61
C CYS A 3 35.81 19.73 6.09
N VAL A 4 34.55 19.87 6.52
CA VAL A 4 34.18 20.00 7.94
C VAL A 4 34.64 18.79 8.76
N LEU A 5 34.77 17.62 8.15
CA LEU A 5 35.26 16.39 8.80
C LEU A 5 36.76 16.43 9.13
N ASP A 6 37.54 17.28 8.48
CA ASP A 6 38.98 17.43 8.77
C ASP A 6 39.21 18.35 9.99
N SER A 7 38.14 18.90 10.58
CA SER A 7 38.26 19.78 11.75
C SER A 7 38.62 18.96 13.01
N PRO A 8 39.69 19.31 13.73
CA PRO A 8 40.12 18.59 14.94
C PRO A 8 39.14 18.79 16.12
N SER A 9 38.12 19.64 15.95
CA SER A 9 37.07 19.87 16.94
C SER A 9 36.01 18.77 16.99
N LEU A 10 35.90 17.93 15.95
CA LEU A 10 34.93 16.85 15.94
C LEU A 10 35.49 15.62 16.69
N PRO A 11 34.71 15.03 17.61
CA PRO A 11 35.13 13.80 18.26
C PRO A 11 35.26 12.67 17.24
N ILE A 12 36.29 11.85 17.41
CA ILE A 12 36.56 10.69 16.54
C ILE A 12 35.35 9.76 16.62
N SER A 13 34.66 9.56 15.50
CA SER A 13 33.55 8.61 15.41
C SER A 13 34.11 7.19 15.29
N GLY A 14 33.85 6.34 16.29
CA GLY A 14 34.23 4.93 16.24
C GLY A 14 33.43 4.12 15.21
N GLU A 15 33.87 2.90 14.91
CA GLU A 15 33.18 2.01 13.95
C GLU A 15 31.72 1.72 14.35
N ALA A 16 31.46 1.53 15.64
CA ALA A 16 30.11 1.26 16.16
C ALA A 16 29.11 2.37 15.82
N ASN A 17 29.56 3.63 15.89
CA ASN A 17 28.74 4.81 15.58
C ASN A 17 28.35 4.82 14.09
N HIS A 18 29.26 4.43 13.21
CA HIS A 18 28.95 4.24 11.80
C HIS A 18 27.94 3.10 11.59
N GLN A 19 28.04 2.00 12.34
CA GLN A 19 27.07 0.89 12.21
C GLN A 19 25.66 1.21 12.72
N ILE A 20 25.51 2.19 13.63
CA ILE A 20 24.21 2.64 14.15
C ILE A 20 23.65 3.77 13.28
N GLY A 21 24.49 4.42 12.46
CA GLY A 21 24.14 5.59 11.67
C GLY A 21 24.35 6.91 12.42
N ASP A 22 24.90 6.88 13.63
CA ASP A 22 25.21 8.04 14.46
C ASP A 22 26.64 8.54 14.18
N CYS A 23 26.93 8.85 12.92
CA CYS A 23 28.25 9.31 12.47
C CYS A 23 28.13 10.68 11.78
N TYR A 24 29.14 11.53 11.86
CA TYR A 24 29.11 12.87 11.25
C TYR A 24 29.31 12.87 9.73
N CYS A 25 29.40 11.70 9.09
CA CYS A 25 29.68 11.60 7.66
C CYS A 25 28.63 12.30 6.77
N TYR A 26 27.40 12.50 7.26
CA TYR A 26 26.37 13.26 6.55
C TYR A 26 26.73 14.75 6.37
N MET A 27 27.71 15.27 7.13
CA MET A 27 28.19 16.64 7.03
C MET A 27 29.29 16.83 5.97
N CYS A 28 29.84 15.77 5.36
CA CYS A 28 30.78 15.95 4.24
C CYS A 28 30.03 16.29 2.96
N THR A 29 30.33 17.47 2.43
CA THR A 29 29.99 17.91 1.07
C THR A 29 31.13 17.66 0.06
N CYS A 30 32.23 17.10 0.55
CA CYS A 30 33.52 16.97 -0.10
C CYS A 30 33.63 15.80 -1.09
N GLY A 31 32.76 14.79 -0.99
CA GLY A 31 32.80 13.57 -1.82
C GLY A 31 33.96 12.60 -1.54
N ASN A 32 35.04 13.05 -0.89
CA ASN A 32 36.21 12.22 -0.62
C ASN A 32 36.03 11.25 0.56
N HIS A 33 35.14 11.57 1.50
CA HIS A 33 34.85 10.72 2.65
C HIS A 33 33.72 9.73 2.34
N LYS A 34 34.03 8.42 2.36
CA LYS A 34 33.04 7.35 2.18
C LYS A 34 32.57 6.85 3.53
N CYS A 35 31.28 7.02 3.83
CA CYS A 35 30.67 6.45 5.03
C CYS A 35 30.45 4.95 4.88
N PRO A 36 30.99 4.10 5.77
CA PRO A 36 30.74 2.65 5.72
C PRO A 36 29.28 2.27 6.02
N SER A 37 28.49 3.15 6.65
CA SER A 37 27.09 2.85 7.01
C SER A 37 26.16 2.71 5.80
N ASN A 38 26.47 3.40 4.69
CA ASN A 38 25.59 3.44 3.52
C ASN A 38 25.67 2.15 2.68
N ASN A 39 26.66 1.30 2.95
CA ASN A 39 26.88 0.10 2.16
C ASN A 39 26.08 -1.07 2.74
N GLY A 40 24.74 -0.98 2.69
CA GLY A 40 23.85 -2.14 2.67
C GLY A 40 24.03 -3.21 3.76
N TYR A 41 24.68 -2.91 4.88
CA TYR A 41 24.71 -3.75 6.08
C TYR A 41 23.31 -3.71 6.70
N LYS A 42 22.34 -4.30 6.00
CA LYS A 42 21.19 -4.91 6.64
C LYS A 42 21.81 -5.90 7.60
N LYS A 43 21.86 -5.51 8.88
CA LYS A 43 22.08 -6.42 10.00
C LYS A 43 20.96 -7.46 9.94
N SER A 44 21.09 -8.45 9.06
CA SER A 44 20.63 -9.79 9.33
C SER A 44 21.63 -10.31 10.36
N THR A 45 21.55 -9.79 11.58
CA THR A 45 22.05 -10.56 12.70
C THR A 45 21.17 -11.80 12.71
N PRO A 46 21.68 -13.01 12.42
CA PRO A 46 20.97 -14.21 12.80
C PRO A 46 20.68 -14.02 14.28
N ASN A 47 19.41 -14.05 14.63
CA ASN A 47 18.92 -13.71 15.95
C ASN A 47 19.37 -14.84 16.90
N ILE A 48 20.65 -14.85 17.29
CA ILE A 48 21.31 -15.88 18.10
C ILE A 48 20.71 -15.92 19.52
N TYR A 49 19.98 -14.88 19.91
CA TYR A 49 19.27 -14.80 21.20
C TYR A 49 17.78 -15.14 21.12
N HIS A 50 17.34 -15.85 20.07
CA HIS A 50 16.02 -16.47 20.12
C HIS A 50 16.08 -17.71 21.03
N THR A 51 15.80 -17.51 22.31
CA THR A 51 15.61 -18.63 23.24
C THR A 51 14.46 -19.51 22.74
N ALA A 52 14.51 -20.81 23.05
CA ALA A 52 13.42 -21.75 22.74
C ALA A 52 12.06 -21.25 23.28
N TYR A 53 12.10 -20.48 24.37
CA TYR A 53 10.94 -19.79 24.93
C TYR A 53 10.39 -18.71 23.99
N CYS A 54 11.23 -17.83 23.44
CA CYS A 54 10.79 -16.82 22.47
C CYS A 54 10.24 -17.45 21.18
N THR A 55 10.80 -18.56 20.70
CA THR A 55 10.24 -19.26 19.52
C THR A 55 8.91 -19.97 19.83
N ALA A 56 8.72 -20.48 21.05
CA ALA A 56 7.50 -21.20 21.44
C ALA A 56 6.34 -20.28 21.87
N TYR A 57 6.65 -19.09 22.40
CA TYR A 57 5.67 -18.18 23.01
C TYR A 57 5.61 -16.79 22.39
N LEU A 58 6.34 -16.52 21.29
CA LEU A 58 6.00 -15.40 20.42
C LEU A 58 4.53 -15.57 20.07
N LYS A 59 3.71 -14.68 20.64
CA LYS A 59 2.27 -14.56 20.44
C LYS A 59 1.96 -15.06 19.05
N LYS A 60 1.19 -16.15 18.93
CA LYS A 60 0.65 -16.61 17.65
C LYS A 60 0.20 -15.36 16.92
N ILE A 61 1.01 -14.86 15.99
CA ILE A 61 0.62 -13.79 15.09
C ILE A 61 -0.55 -14.44 14.42
N SER A 62 -1.76 -14.00 14.76
CA SER A 62 -3.02 -14.64 14.41
C SER A 62 -2.85 -15.18 13.02
N SER A 63 -2.64 -16.51 12.93
CA SER A 63 -2.22 -17.19 11.73
C SER A 63 -3.11 -16.64 10.66
N THR A 64 -2.53 -15.90 9.70
CA THR A 64 -3.22 -15.11 8.69
C THR A 64 -4.53 -15.79 8.43
N SER A 65 -5.61 -15.27 9.06
CA SER A 65 -6.89 -15.96 8.99
C SER A 65 -7.10 -16.12 7.51
N SER A 66 -7.23 -17.37 7.05
CA SER A 66 -7.66 -17.65 5.68
C SER A 66 -8.65 -16.57 5.34
N PRO A 67 -8.41 -15.75 4.28
CA PRO A 67 -9.14 -14.52 4.07
C PRO A 67 -10.60 -14.89 4.26
N PHE A 68 -11.20 -14.38 5.33
CA PHE A 68 -12.57 -14.69 5.66
C PHE A 68 -13.32 -14.23 4.43
N ILE A 69 -13.70 -15.19 3.58
CA ILE A 69 -14.46 -14.93 2.36
C ILE A 69 -15.77 -14.42 2.93
N ARG A 70 -15.88 -13.09 3.03
CA ARG A 70 -17.16 -12.44 3.16
C ARG A 70 -17.85 -12.74 1.84
N GLU A 71 -18.58 -13.85 1.79
CA GLU A 71 -19.69 -13.99 0.87
C GLU A 71 -20.56 -12.74 1.10
N GLY A 72 -20.46 -11.77 0.19
CA GLY A 72 -20.98 -10.43 0.40
C GLY A 72 -19.94 -9.31 0.46
N GLN A 73 -18.76 -9.45 -0.18
CA GLN A 73 -18.10 -8.26 -0.73
C GLN A 73 -19.06 -7.65 -1.75
N LEU A 74 -19.88 -6.71 -1.28
CA LEU A 74 -20.65 -5.80 -2.11
C LEU A 74 -19.68 -5.26 -3.16
N LEU A 75 -19.87 -5.70 -4.40
CA LEU A 75 -19.11 -5.22 -5.55
C LEU A 75 -19.15 -3.70 -5.49
N HIS A 76 -18.01 -3.06 -5.18
CA HIS A 76 -17.95 -1.61 -5.25
C HIS A 76 -18.36 -1.21 -6.65
N SER A 77 -19.49 -0.51 -6.75
CA SER A 77 -20.04 -0.09 -8.02
C SER A 77 -18.96 0.67 -8.77
N LYS A 78 -18.59 0.19 -9.95
CA LYS A 78 -17.64 0.85 -10.83
C LYS A 78 -18.22 2.15 -11.42
N GLN A 79 -19.48 2.47 -11.13
CA GLN A 79 -20.06 3.75 -11.48
C GLN A 79 -19.36 4.83 -10.66
N LYS A 80 -18.51 5.59 -11.35
CA LYS A 80 -18.04 6.87 -10.84
C LYS A 80 -19.24 7.80 -10.79
N MET A 81 -19.47 8.42 -9.64
CA MET A 81 -20.44 9.49 -9.52
C MET A 81 -19.94 10.65 -10.36
N ASP A 82 -20.72 11.07 -11.37
CA ASP A 82 -20.41 12.27 -12.14
C ASP A 82 -20.57 13.48 -11.22
N MET A 83 -19.47 13.94 -10.64
CA MET A 83 -19.41 15.11 -9.75
C MET A 83 -19.44 16.44 -10.53
N THR A 84 -19.90 16.41 -11.78
CA THR A 84 -20.10 17.63 -12.58
C THR A 84 -21.41 18.26 -12.15
N THR A 85 -21.31 19.29 -11.32
CA THR A 85 -22.45 20.15 -11.00
C THR A 85 -22.78 21.05 -12.18
N ASN A 86 -24.07 21.41 -12.36
CA ASN A 86 -24.50 22.32 -13.43
C ASN A 86 -23.74 23.65 -13.40
N HIS A 87 -23.35 24.13 -12.22
CA HIS A 87 -22.51 25.32 -12.09
C HIS A 87 -21.18 25.20 -12.86
N ARG A 88 -20.55 24.01 -12.93
CA ARG A 88 -19.31 23.81 -13.69
C ARG A 88 -19.54 23.75 -15.20
N THR A 89 -20.72 23.35 -15.66
CA THR A 89 -21.05 23.33 -17.09
C THR A 89 -21.48 24.70 -17.59
N ASP A 90 -22.19 25.44 -16.74
CA ASP A 90 -22.85 26.70 -17.11
C ASP A 90 -21.92 27.90 -16.94
N PHE A 91 -21.03 27.86 -15.94
CA PHE A 91 -19.95 28.83 -15.76
C PHE A 91 -18.62 28.24 -16.22
N LYS A 92 -18.51 28.02 -17.53
CA LYS A 92 -17.17 28.01 -18.12
C LYS A 92 -16.67 29.46 -18.06
N PRO A 93 -15.41 29.71 -17.68
CA PRO A 93 -14.81 31.01 -17.94
C PRO A 93 -15.02 31.25 -19.43
N THR A 94 -15.93 32.16 -19.75
CA THR A 94 -15.96 32.74 -21.08
C THR A 94 -14.56 33.29 -21.21
N ASP A 95 -13.76 32.78 -22.15
CA ASP A 95 -12.54 33.45 -22.51
C ASP A 95 -12.99 34.86 -22.82
N ASP A 96 -12.72 35.77 -21.88
CA ASP A 96 -12.98 37.16 -22.09
C ASP A 96 -12.25 37.40 -23.39
N LEU A 97 -13.02 37.67 -24.45
CA LEU A 97 -12.58 38.39 -25.61
C LEU A 97 -12.21 39.76 -25.08
N SER A 98 -11.15 39.78 -24.26
CA SER A 98 -10.38 40.91 -23.85
C SER A 98 -10.12 41.55 -25.17
N LYS A 99 -10.84 42.66 -25.36
CA LYS A 99 -10.75 43.53 -26.50
C LYS A 99 -9.28 43.56 -26.83
N LEU A 100 -8.91 42.97 -27.98
CA LEU A 100 -7.56 43.06 -28.53
C LEU A 100 -7.13 44.49 -28.21
N PRO A 101 -6.07 44.70 -27.40
CA PRO A 101 -5.73 46.04 -26.97
C PRO A 101 -5.66 46.86 -28.23
N GLU A 102 -6.63 47.76 -28.37
CA GLU A 102 -6.83 48.58 -29.56
C GLU A 102 -5.65 49.52 -29.55
N THR A 103 -4.56 48.98 -30.06
CA THR A 103 -3.29 49.63 -30.11
C THR A 103 -3.51 50.60 -31.24
N ASN A 104 -3.92 51.81 -30.87
CA ASN A 104 -3.77 53.04 -31.65
C ASN A 104 -2.28 53.28 -31.95
N ARG A 105 -1.63 52.28 -32.56
CA ARG A 105 -0.34 52.45 -33.19
C ARG A 105 -0.65 53.13 -34.52
N PRO A 106 -0.09 54.32 -34.77
CA PRO A 106 -0.24 54.96 -36.07
C PRO A 106 0.19 53.94 -37.14
N LYS A 107 -0.66 53.76 -38.16
CA LYS A 107 -0.34 52.90 -39.31
C LYS A 107 1.00 53.37 -39.84
N SER A 108 2.03 52.54 -39.69
CA SER A 108 3.34 52.83 -40.24
C SER A 108 3.18 53.01 -41.75
N THR A 109 3.44 54.22 -42.24
CA THR A 109 3.29 54.63 -43.64
C THR A 109 4.38 54.03 -44.55
N SER A 110 5.24 53.18 -44.00
CA SER A 110 6.29 52.49 -44.73
C SER A 110 5.71 51.29 -45.49
N PRO A 111 5.80 51.23 -46.83
CA PRO A 111 5.47 50.01 -47.58
C PRO A 111 6.45 48.87 -47.30
N PHE A 112 7.60 49.17 -46.68
CA PHE A 112 8.64 48.19 -46.37
C PHE A 112 8.51 47.72 -44.92
N LYS A 113 8.17 46.43 -44.76
CA LYS A 113 8.27 45.74 -43.48
C LYS A 113 9.70 45.25 -43.32
N PHE A 114 10.42 45.75 -42.32
CA PHE A 114 11.75 45.24 -42.01
C PHE A 114 11.63 43.88 -41.33
N THR A 115 11.83 42.80 -42.10
CA THR A 115 11.82 41.41 -41.63
C THR A 115 13.23 40.85 -41.56
N SER A 116 14.16 41.57 -40.94
CA SER A 116 15.46 40.99 -40.63
C SER A 116 15.46 40.44 -39.20
N THR A 117 15.82 39.18 -39.07
CA THR A 117 16.19 38.56 -37.80
C THR A 117 17.70 38.39 -37.80
N SER A 118 18.33 38.58 -36.64
CA SER A 118 19.76 38.33 -36.54
C SER A 118 20.05 36.83 -36.65
N THR A 119 21.21 36.47 -37.18
CA THR A 119 21.69 35.09 -37.20
C THR A 119 21.70 34.47 -35.81
N TYR A 120 21.99 35.26 -34.78
CA TYR A 120 21.91 34.85 -33.38
C TYR A 120 20.49 34.41 -32.99
N GLN A 121 19.47 35.22 -33.28
CA GLN A 121 18.08 34.88 -32.96
C GLN A 121 17.59 33.65 -33.72
N SER A 122 18.08 33.42 -34.95
CA SER A 122 17.75 32.20 -35.72
C SER A 122 18.47 30.94 -35.22
N SER A 123 19.67 31.09 -34.65
CA SER A 123 20.51 29.96 -34.24
C SER A 123 20.27 29.52 -32.79
N PHE A 124 19.77 30.42 -31.96
CA PHE A 124 19.47 30.15 -30.55
C PHE A 124 17.98 30.42 -30.26
N PRO A 125 17.06 29.63 -30.84
CA PRO A 125 15.67 29.65 -30.40
C PRO A 125 15.61 29.29 -28.92
N ASP A 126 14.55 29.72 -28.23
CA ASP A 126 14.37 29.37 -26.82
C ASP A 126 14.11 27.86 -26.71
N TRP A 127 15.18 27.09 -26.49
CA TRP A 127 15.14 25.64 -26.25
C TRP A 127 14.54 25.44 -24.87
N LYS A 128 13.21 25.63 -24.76
CA LYS A 128 12.47 25.41 -23.51
C LYS A 128 12.97 24.14 -22.87
N ASP A 129 13.20 24.19 -21.55
CA ASP A 129 13.70 23.07 -20.77
C ASP A 129 13.00 21.78 -21.19
N TYR A 130 13.74 20.96 -21.94
CA TYR A 130 13.27 19.65 -22.35
C TYR A 130 13.26 18.84 -21.06
N SER A 131 12.14 18.88 -20.34
CA SER A 131 11.88 17.98 -19.24
C SER A 131 11.44 16.67 -19.88
N PRO A 132 12.35 15.68 -20.06
CA PRO A 132 11.92 14.38 -20.52
C PRO A 132 10.84 13.93 -19.55
N LYS A 133 9.66 13.59 -20.06
CA LYS A 133 8.62 12.94 -19.26
C LYS A 133 9.17 11.57 -18.89
N ILE A 134 9.94 11.52 -17.80
CA ILE A 134 10.46 10.28 -17.24
C ILE A 134 9.24 9.56 -16.71
N ASN A 135 8.67 8.69 -17.54
CA ASN A 135 7.69 7.72 -17.11
C ASN A 135 8.41 6.77 -16.15
N LYS A 136 8.40 7.11 -14.86
CA LYS A 136 8.85 6.24 -13.78
C LYS A 136 7.83 5.12 -13.60
N ALA A 137 7.68 4.27 -14.62
CA ALA A 137 7.03 3.00 -14.44
C ALA A 137 7.93 2.21 -13.48
N PRO A 138 7.41 1.75 -12.32
CA PRO A 138 8.20 0.94 -11.42
C PRO A 138 8.68 -0.29 -12.18
N CYS A 139 10.00 -0.39 -12.39
CA CYS A 139 10.60 -1.56 -13.00
C CYS A 139 10.26 -2.74 -12.09
N LYS A 140 9.37 -3.61 -12.58
CA LYS A 140 8.98 -4.82 -11.85
C LYS A 140 10.25 -5.66 -11.73
N SER A 141 10.88 -5.63 -10.56
CA SER A 141 11.99 -6.54 -10.27
C SER A 141 11.44 -7.95 -10.45
N SER A 142 11.91 -8.63 -11.50
CA SER A 142 11.61 -10.04 -11.68
C SER A 142 12.26 -10.76 -10.51
N ARG A 143 11.45 -11.12 -9.52
CA ARG A 143 11.88 -11.97 -8.41
C ARG A 143 12.02 -13.38 -8.95
N TYR A 144 13.13 -13.66 -9.62
CA TYR A 144 13.52 -15.03 -9.92
C TYR A 144 13.79 -15.73 -8.59
N SER A 145 12.85 -16.58 -8.16
CA SER A 145 13.01 -17.44 -6.99
C SER A 145 13.85 -18.66 -7.37
N LEU A 146 15.15 -18.45 -7.51
CA LEU A 146 16.10 -19.55 -7.59
C LEU A 146 16.09 -20.29 -6.24
N LYS A 147 15.56 -21.51 -6.24
CA LYS A 147 15.64 -22.40 -5.08
C LYS A 147 17.09 -22.83 -4.93
N PHE A 148 17.66 -22.62 -3.75
CA PHE A 148 19.00 -23.09 -3.43
C PHE A 148 19.00 -24.62 -3.36
N THR A 149 19.77 -25.26 -4.23
CA THR A 149 19.91 -26.73 -4.33
C THR A 149 21.22 -27.24 -3.71
N GLY A 150 21.79 -26.49 -2.76
CA GLY A 150 23.00 -26.92 -2.08
C GLY A 150 22.71 -28.06 -1.10
N VAL A 151 23.25 -29.23 -1.39
CA VAL A 151 23.24 -30.39 -0.48
C VAL A 151 24.53 -30.36 0.33
N SER A 152 24.42 -30.46 1.65
CA SER A 152 25.59 -30.47 2.54
C SER A 152 26.41 -31.75 2.36
N SER A 153 27.72 -31.71 2.62
CA SER A 153 28.57 -32.92 2.62
C SER A 153 28.04 -33.96 3.60
N TYR A 154 27.57 -33.52 4.77
CA TYR A 154 26.98 -34.40 5.77
C TYR A 154 25.75 -35.17 5.25
N GLU A 155 24.85 -34.51 4.53
CA GLU A 155 23.68 -35.16 3.93
C GLU A 155 24.08 -36.16 2.82
N LYS A 156 25.17 -35.88 2.09
CA LYS A 156 25.72 -36.83 1.10
C LYS A 156 26.34 -38.06 1.76
N ASP A 157 27.06 -37.86 2.86
CA ASP A 157 27.88 -38.90 3.47
C ASP A 157 27.09 -39.78 4.46
N PHE A 158 26.01 -39.26 5.04
CA PHE A 158 25.19 -39.95 6.05
C PHE A 158 23.77 -40.21 5.58
N THR A 159 23.61 -40.84 4.41
CA THR A 159 22.31 -41.35 4.00
C THR A 159 21.85 -42.43 4.99
N ALA A 160 20.63 -42.29 5.52
CA ALA A 160 20.07 -43.22 6.51
C ALA A 160 20.27 -44.67 6.06
N TYR A 161 21.14 -45.39 6.78
CA TYR A 161 21.40 -46.80 6.53
C TYR A 161 20.07 -47.54 6.66
N LYS A 162 19.57 -48.09 5.55
CA LYS A 162 18.42 -48.99 5.60
C LYS A 162 18.86 -50.22 6.37
N GLY A 163 18.59 -50.22 7.67
CA GLY A 163 19.01 -51.27 8.58
C GLY A 163 18.67 -52.62 7.99
N VAL A 164 19.69 -53.49 7.88
CA VAL A 164 19.50 -54.90 7.57
C VAL A 164 18.59 -55.44 8.65
N ARG A 165 17.35 -55.78 8.29
CA ARG A 165 16.40 -56.39 9.22
C ARG A 165 16.93 -57.79 9.53
N TYR A 166 17.62 -57.94 10.65
CA TYR A 166 17.91 -59.26 11.18
C TYR A 166 16.57 -59.90 11.55
N ALA A 167 16.20 -60.98 10.87
CA ALA A 167 15.00 -61.73 11.18
C ALA A 167 15.19 -62.46 12.51
N VAL A 168 14.88 -61.77 13.61
CA VAL A 168 14.81 -62.38 14.94
C VAL A 168 13.59 -63.30 14.94
N LYS A 169 13.81 -64.62 14.97
CA LYS A 169 12.75 -65.62 15.18
C LYS A 169 12.22 -65.47 16.61
N LEU A 170 11.12 -64.74 16.77
CA LEU A 170 10.37 -64.68 18.01
C LEU A 170 9.59 -65.99 18.19
N SER A 171 9.97 -66.75 19.22
CA SER A 171 9.22 -67.90 19.73
C SER A 171 7.96 -67.40 20.44
N ASN A 172 6.80 -67.78 19.90
CA ASN A 172 5.49 -67.41 20.43
C ASN A 172 5.26 -68.07 21.80
N LYS A 173 5.39 -67.29 22.87
CA LYS A 173 4.73 -67.55 24.15
C LYS A 173 3.69 -66.46 24.38
N SER A 174 2.44 -66.86 24.42
CA SER A 174 1.28 -65.98 24.65
C SER A 174 1.40 -65.34 26.04
N PRO A 175 1.43 -64.00 26.17
CA PRO A 175 1.37 -63.37 27.48
C PRO A 175 -0.10 -63.35 27.96
N SER A 176 -0.27 -63.77 29.21
CA SER A 176 -1.50 -63.66 29.98
C SER A 176 -2.03 -62.22 29.96
N ILE A 177 -3.29 -62.06 29.55
CA ILE A 177 -4.03 -60.80 29.57
C ILE A 177 -4.25 -60.41 31.05
N VAL A 178 -3.37 -59.56 31.56
CA VAL A 178 -3.67 -58.74 32.73
C VAL A 178 -4.29 -57.46 32.18
N SER A 179 -5.52 -57.15 32.58
CA SER A 179 -6.23 -55.93 32.18
C SER A 179 -5.39 -54.71 32.60
N GLY A 180 -4.66 -54.15 31.63
CA GLY A 180 -3.85 -52.96 31.80
C GLY A 180 -4.75 -51.77 32.04
N GLN A 181 -5.04 -51.50 33.31
CA GLN A 181 -5.48 -50.19 33.73
C GLN A 181 -4.31 -49.26 33.42
N GLU A 182 -4.43 -48.44 32.36
CA GLU A 182 -3.40 -47.48 31.99
C GLU A 182 -3.17 -46.53 33.17
N TRP A 183 -2.04 -46.71 33.85
CA TRP A 183 -1.58 -45.72 34.79
C TRP A 183 -1.22 -44.50 33.93
N GLU A 184 -2.01 -43.43 34.01
CA GLU A 184 -1.71 -42.15 33.34
C GLU A 184 -0.50 -41.47 34.00
N THR A 185 0.66 -42.12 33.95
CA THR A 185 1.92 -41.59 34.45
C THR A 185 2.41 -40.54 33.46
N GLY A 186 2.18 -39.26 33.79
CA GLY A 186 2.70 -38.14 33.00
C GLY A 186 1.85 -36.88 33.00
N LYS A 187 0.61 -36.94 33.49
CA LYS A 187 -0.20 -35.73 33.65
C LYS A 187 0.17 -35.03 34.95
N THR A 188 0.74 -33.83 34.82
CA THR A 188 0.97 -32.97 35.99
C THR A 188 -0.36 -32.45 36.52
N THR A 189 -0.44 -32.14 37.82
CA THR A 189 -1.62 -31.53 38.45
C THR A 189 -2.10 -30.28 37.70
N HIS A 190 -1.19 -29.54 37.07
CA HIS A 190 -1.54 -28.40 36.24
C HIS A 190 -2.35 -28.80 34.99
N GLN A 191 -1.96 -29.88 34.29
CA GLN A 191 -2.66 -30.36 33.09
C GLN A 191 -4.06 -30.91 33.41
N SER A 192 -4.26 -31.50 34.60
CA SER A 192 -5.58 -32.00 35.01
C SER A 192 -6.50 -30.88 35.52
N SER A 193 -5.96 -29.87 36.20
CA SER A 193 -6.74 -28.76 36.77
C SER A 193 -7.07 -27.63 35.79
N TYR A 194 -6.18 -27.31 34.84
CA TYR A 194 -6.37 -26.22 33.89
C TYR A 194 -6.92 -26.72 32.54
N LYS A 195 -8.23 -26.95 32.49
CA LYS A 195 -8.93 -27.14 31.22
C LYS A 195 -9.37 -25.77 30.68
N PRO A 196 -9.24 -25.49 29.37
CA PRO A 196 -9.69 -24.24 28.79
C PRO A 196 -11.20 -24.06 29.06
N TYR A 197 -11.54 -23.09 29.91
CA TYR A 197 -12.92 -22.81 30.24
C TYR A 197 -13.56 -22.01 29.10
N LYS A 198 -14.76 -22.42 28.69
CA LYS A 198 -15.54 -21.67 27.72
C LYS A 198 -16.01 -20.39 28.39
N VAL A 199 -15.36 -19.27 28.07
CA VAL A 199 -15.81 -17.94 28.50
C VAL A 199 -17.19 -17.71 27.88
N LYS A 200 -18.24 -17.68 28.70
CA LYS A 200 -19.56 -17.25 28.23
C LYS A 200 -19.42 -15.78 27.83
N PRO A 201 -19.74 -15.41 26.57
CA PRO A 201 -19.65 -14.01 26.15
C PRO A 201 -20.52 -13.16 27.08
N PHE A 202 -19.92 -12.13 27.66
CA PHE A 202 -20.62 -11.19 28.53
C PHE A 202 -21.74 -10.53 27.71
N LYS A 203 -22.99 -10.69 28.15
CA LYS A 203 -24.10 -9.92 27.60
C LYS A 203 -23.85 -8.46 27.96
N LYS A 204 -23.44 -7.65 26.98
CA LYS A 204 -23.35 -6.21 27.15
C LYS A 204 -24.77 -5.68 27.35
N TYR A 205 -25.13 -5.38 28.59
CA TYR A 205 -26.28 -4.54 28.88
C TYR A 205 -25.95 -3.16 28.33
N ARG A 206 -26.58 -2.77 27.22
CA ARG A 206 -26.55 -1.39 26.76
C ARG A 206 -27.34 -0.58 27.78
N HIS A 207 -26.66 0.34 28.47
CA HIS A 207 -27.32 1.39 29.23
C HIS A 207 -27.98 2.35 28.22
N GLU A 208 -29.30 2.52 28.32
CA GLU A 208 -30.10 3.44 27.48
C GLU A 208 -29.70 4.92 27.60
N SER A 209 -28.79 5.27 28.52
CA SER A 209 -28.37 6.64 28.77
C SER A 209 -27.40 7.24 27.73
N HIS A 210 -27.03 6.50 26.68
CA HIS A 210 -26.17 6.98 25.59
C HIS A 210 -26.89 7.21 24.26
N ASP A 211 -28.21 7.01 24.20
CA ASP A 211 -28.99 7.41 23.04
C ASP A 211 -29.17 8.93 23.09
N VAL A 212 -28.29 9.64 22.40
CA VAL A 212 -28.42 11.08 22.11
C VAL A 212 -29.74 11.24 21.35
N LYS A 213 -30.78 11.70 22.05
CA LYS A 213 -32.01 12.18 21.40
C LYS A 213 -31.62 13.32 20.49
N ILE A 214 -31.56 13.04 19.18
CA ILE A 214 -31.46 14.07 18.16
C ILE A 214 -32.76 14.87 18.26
N ILE A 215 -32.68 16.07 18.80
CA ILE A 215 -33.80 17.00 18.81
C ILE A 215 -33.96 17.41 17.35
N ASP A 216 -34.99 16.90 16.69
CA ASP A 216 -35.43 17.33 15.36
C ASP A 216 -36.00 18.76 15.47
N ASN A 217 -35.11 19.73 15.67
CA ASN A 217 -35.38 21.13 15.38
C ASN A 217 -35.37 21.29 13.86
N CYS A 218 -36.47 20.86 13.24
CA CYS A 218 -36.84 21.20 11.88
C CYS A 218 -37.01 22.71 11.80
N MET A 219 -35.93 23.41 11.45
CA MET A 219 -35.97 24.81 11.01
C MET A 219 -36.80 24.86 9.73
N LYS A 220 -38.08 25.20 9.86
CA LYS A 220 -39.02 25.45 8.75
C LYS A 220 -38.70 26.78 8.06
N ASN A 221 -37.50 26.93 7.51
CA ASN A 221 -37.16 28.04 6.63
C ASN A 221 -37.27 27.57 5.17
N ILE A 222 -38.43 27.05 4.79
CA ILE A 222 -38.72 26.75 3.39
C ILE A 222 -39.31 28.03 2.81
N SER A 223 -38.60 28.65 1.87
CA SER A 223 -39.10 29.84 1.18
C SER A 223 -40.38 29.48 0.40
N THR A 224 -41.33 30.42 0.33
CA THR A 224 -42.57 30.22 -0.45
C THR A 224 -42.28 29.82 -1.89
N TYR A 225 -41.19 30.32 -2.48
CA TYR A 225 -40.76 29.94 -3.81
C TYR A 225 -40.51 28.42 -3.96
N GLN A 226 -39.87 27.79 -2.98
CA GLN A 226 -39.63 26.34 -2.98
C GLN A 226 -40.90 25.52 -2.75
N GLN A 227 -41.94 26.09 -2.12
CA GLN A 227 -43.22 25.41 -1.96
C GLN A 227 -44.07 25.44 -3.24
N PHE A 228 -43.99 26.52 -4.03
CA PHE A 228 -44.88 26.72 -5.18
C PHE A 228 -44.28 26.28 -6.53
N TYR A 229 -42.96 26.19 -6.65
CA TYR A 229 -42.30 25.79 -7.91
C TYR A 229 -41.79 24.35 -7.83
N LEU A 230 -42.71 23.40 -7.69
CA LEU A 230 -42.39 22.00 -7.90
C LEU A 230 -42.33 21.70 -9.41
N PRO A 231 -41.34 20.94 -9.89
CA PRO A 231 -41.20 20.64 -11.30
C PRO A 231 -42.42 19.85 -11.79
N HIS A 232 -43.28 20.51 -12.57
CA HIS A 232 -44.38 19.86 -13.25
C HIS A 232 -43.83 19.11 -14.47
N VAL A 233 -43.90 17.78 -14.42
CA VAL A 233 -43.57 16.93 -15.57
C VAL A 233 -44.66 17.15 -16.62
N SER A 234 -44.30 17.81 -17.72
CA SER A 234 -45.22 18.02 -18.84
C SER A 234 -45.46 16.69 -19.56
N PRO A 235 -46.70 16.41 -20.00
CA PRO A 235 -47.04 15.16 -20.67
C PRO A 235 -46.24 15.04 -21.97
N THR A 236 -45.41 14.01 -22.05
CA THR A 236 -44.60 13.70 -23.22
C THR A 236 -45.50 13.33 -24.40
N ARG A 237 -45.48 14.15 -25.46
CA ARG A 237 -46.14 13.83 -26.74
C ARG A 237 -45.31 12.78 -27.47
N PHE A 238 -45.84 11.56 -27.58
CA PHE A 238 -45.26 10.51 -28.41
C PHE A 238 -45.50 10.84 -29.89
N VAL A 239 -44.43 11.15 -30.62
CA VAL A 239 -44.47 11.29 -32.08
C VAL A 239 -44.16 9.93 -32.69
N THR A 240 -45.18 9.24 -33.18
CA THR A 240 -45.01 8.01 -33.97
C THR A 240 -44.54 8.37 -35.38
N LYS A 241 -43.32 7.94 -35.74
CA LYS A 241 -42.82 8.07 -37.11
C LYS A 241 -43.58 7.08 -38.00
N ARG A 242 -44.39 7.59 -38.93
CA ARG A 242 -44.94 6.79 -40.05
C ARG A 242 -43.77 6.28 -40.90
N GLN A 243 -43.68 4.96 -41.07
CA GLN A 243 -42.84 4.38 -42.12
C GLN A 243 -43.54 4.57 -43.47
N LEU A 244 -42.79 5.06 -44.45
CA LEU A 244 -43.23 5.15 -45.84
C LEU A 244 -42.84 3.85 -46.54
N ASP A 245 -43.84 3.12 -47.02
CA ASP A 245 -43.65 1.91 -47.81
C ASP A 245 -43.02 2.26 -49.15
N LYS A 246 -41.95 1.52 -49.49
CA LYS A 246 -41.30 1.59 -50.80
C LYS A 246 -42.20 0.88 -51.82
N VAL A 247 -42.79 1.65 -52.71
CA VAL A 247 -43.49 1.14 -53.91
C VAL A 247 -42.44 0.60 -54.89
N LYS A 248 -42.69 -0.61 -55.39
CA LYS A 248 -41.92 -1.33 -56.41
C LYS A 248 -42.27 -0.83 -57.81
#